data_AF-A0A966J255-F1
#
_entry.id   AF-A0A966J255-F1
#
_cell.length_a   1.000
_cell.length_b   1.000
_cell.length_c   1.000
_cell.angle_alpha   90.00
_cell.angle_beta   90.00
_cell.angle_gamma   90.00
#
_symmetry.space_group_name_H-M   'P 1'
#
loop_
_entity.id
_entity.type
_entity.pdbx_description
1 polymer ?
#
loop_
_entity_poly.entity_id
_entity_poly.type
_entity_poly.pdbx_seq_one_letter_code
_entity_poly.pdbx_strand_id
1 'polypeptide(L)'
;MPDHHPTPLVPLVAEDHPHPDVQSVFEDIRTTRNTRWINNFWRVLAGHPPTLRRLWESVKQVMAPGALDPLTKEMIYVAVSVTNNCEYCIHSHLAAAKAKGMTEAQFHELMAV
;
A
#
# COMPACT_ATOMS: atom_id res chain seq x y z
N MET A 1 0.14 -15.23 -23.47
CA MET A 1 0.63 -14.05 -24.21
C MET A 1 1.88 -13.57 -23.50
N PRO A 2 2.91 -13.06 -24.19
CA PRO A 2 4.07 -12.52 -23.50
C PRO A 2 3.63 -11.32 -22.65
N ASP A 3 4.05 -11.30 -21.38
CA ASP A 3 3.79 -10.21 -20.44
C ASP A 3 4.39 -8.91 -20.99
N HIS A 4 3.54 -8.07 -21.57
CA HIS A 4 3.89 -6.70 -21.96
C HIS A 4 3.76 -5.79 -20.74
N HIS A 5 4.51 -6.08 -19.67
CA HIS A 5 4.69 -5.08 -18.62
C HIS A 5 5.68 -4.02 -19.14
N PRO A 6 5.23 -2.77 -19.38
CA PRO A 6 6.13 -1.72 -19.82
C PRO A 6 7.23 -1.50 -18.78
N THR A 7 8.44 -1.19 -19.24
CA THR A 7 9.55 -0.83 -18.35
C THR A 7 9.11 0.33 -17.44
N PRO A 8 9.31 0.23 -16.11
CA PRO A 8 8.96 1.30 -15.19
C PRO A 8 9.67 2.60 -15.59
N LEU A 9 8.93 3.72 -15.55
CA LEU A 9 9.48 5.05 -15.86
C LEU A 9 10.62 5.45 -14.91
N VAL A 10 10.55 5.00 -13.65
CA VAL A 10 11.54 5.29 -12.61
C VAL A 10 11.98 3.98 -11.95
N PRO A 11 13.27 3.88 -11.53
CA PRO A 11 13.75 2.71 -10.81
C PRO A 11 13.16 2.67 -9.39
N LEU A 12 13.18 1.47 -8.79
CA LEU A 12 12.86 1.32 -7.38
C LEU A 12 14.05 1.74 -6.54
N VAL A 13 13.83 2.66 -5.59
CA VAL A 13 14.86 3.00 -4.59
C VAL A 13 15.13 1.79 -3.70
N ALA A 14 16.40 1.54 -3.41
CA ALA A 14 16.82 0.46 -2.51
C ALA A 14 16.41 0.75 -1.06
N GLU A 15 16.12 -0.29 -0.27
CA GLU A 15 15.69 -0.10 1.12
C GLU A 15 16.79 0.46 2.03
N ASP A 16 18.06 0.29 1.66
CA ASP A 16 19.26 0.79 2.34
C ASP A 16 19.74 2.15 1.80
N HIS A 17 18.88 2.86 1.05
CA HIS A 17 19.23 4.16 0.48
C HIS A 17 19.72 5.16 1.55
N PRO A 18 20.84 5.87 1.34
CA PRO A 18 21.52 6.61 2.42
C PRO A 18 20.79 7.91 2.85
N HIS A 19 19.73 8.32 2.14
CA HIS A 19 19.02 9.56 2.46
C HIS A 19 18.23 9.44 3.79
N PRO A 20 18.46 10.33 4.77
CA PRO A 20 17.91 10.20 6.12
C PRO A 20 16.37 10.21 6.16
N ASP A 21 15.71 11.05 5.36
CA ASP A 21 14.24 11.06 5.29
C ASP A 21 13.65 9.74 4.75
N VAL A 22 14.32 9.11 3.77
CA VAL A 22 13.86 7.84 3.20
C VAL A 22 13.97 6.75 4.25
N GLN A 23 15.11 6.67 4.96
CA GLN A 23 15.30 5.73 6.06
C GLN A 23 14.29 5.93 7.18
N SER A 24 14.08 7.18 7.61
CA SER A 24 13.10 7.53 8.64
C SER A 24 11.68 7.10 8.27
N VAL A 25 11.24 7.35 7.03
CA VAL A 25 9.90 6.94 6.59
C VAL A 25 9.80 5.43 6.43
N PHE A 26 10.80 4.76 5.86
CA PHE A 26 10.79 3.30 5.73
C PHE A 26 10.74 2.61 7.08
N GLU A 27 11.50 3.09 8.06
CA GLU A 27 11.47 2.53 9.41
C GLU A 27 10.11 2.74 10.10
N ASP A 28 9.50 3.91 9.90
CA ASP A 28 8.16 4.16 10.43
C ASP A 28 7.11 3.27 9.75
N ILE A 29 7.24 2.99 8.45
CA ILE A 29 6.38 2.01 7.73
C ILE A 29 6.53 0.61 8.34
N ARG A 30 7.78 0.13 8.54
CA ARG A 30 8.05 -1.19 9.12
C ARG A 30 7.43 -1.32 10.50
N THR A 31 7.68 -0.34 11.36
CA THR A 31 7.16 -0.29 12.73
C THR A 31 5.63 -0.22 12.74
N THR A 32 5.04 0.73 12.00
CA THR A 32 3.59 0.96 12.00
C THR A 32 2.81 -0.22 11.43
N ARG A 33 3.32 -0.86 10.38
CA ARG A 33 2.64 -1.99 9.71
C ARG A 33 3.09 -3.36 10.22
N ASN A 34 4.03 -3.40 11.18
CA ASN A 34 4.65 -4.61 11.68
C ASN A 34 5.12 -5.55 10.53
N THR A 35 5.89 -5.00 9.60
CA THR A 35 6.40 -5.71 8.42
C THR A 35 7.89 -5.46 8.24
N ARG A 36 8.60 -6.43 7.67
CA ARG A 36 10.01 -6.27 7.29
C ARG A 36 10.18 -5.75 5.87
N TRP A 37 9.12 -5.76 5.07
CA TRP A 37 9.17 -5.48 3.64
C TRP A 37 8.53 -4.13 3.31
N ILE A 38 9.25 -3.31 2.51
CA ILE A 38 8.72 -2.08 1.94
C ILE A 38 8.24 -2.36 0.51
N ASN A 39 6.95 -2.19 0.27
CA ASN A 39 6.38 -2.43 -1.05
C ASN A 39 6.88 -1.43 -2.11
N ASN A 40 6.73 -1.80 -3.38
CA ASN A 40 7.22 -1.00 -4.50
C ASN A 40 6.62 0.42 -4.54
N PHE A 41 5.37 0.62 -4.09
CA PHE A 41 4.76 1.95 -4.05
C PHE A 41 5.61 2.95 -3.24
N TRP A 42 6.01 2.57 -2.02
CA TRP A 42 6.86 3.43 -1.19
C TRP A 42 8.28 3.58 -1.76
N ARG A 43 8.81 2.52 -2.38
CA ARG A 43 10.14 2.56 -3.02
C ARG A 43 10.20 3.42 -4.28
N VAL A 44 9.10 3.55 -5.01
CA VAL A 44 8.97 4.51 -6.12
C VAL A 44 8.93 5.93 -5.58
N LEU A 45 8.08 6.19 -4.57
CA LEU A 45 7.94 7.53 -3.98
C LEU A 45 9.21 8.02 -3.29
N ALA A 46 10.05 7.11 -2.80
CA ALA A 46 11.35 7.43 -2.21
C ALA A 46 12.31 8.13 -3.18
N GLY A 47 12.07 8.07 -4.50
CA GLY A 47 12.79 8.90 -5.47
C GLY A 47 12.56 10.40 -5.27
N HIS A 48 11.53 10.78 -4.51
CA HIS A 48 11.25 12.16 -4.10
C HIS A 48 10.85 12.22 -2.61
N PRO A 49 11.82 12.35 -1.67
CA PRO A 49 11.59 12.26 -0.23
C PRO A 49 10.48 13.17 0.34
N PRO A 50 10.31 14.43 -0.12
CA PRO A 50 9.21 15.27 0.35
C PRO A 50 7.82 14.69 0.02
N THR A 51 7.66 14.03 -1.13
CA THR A 51 6.39 13.37 -1.50
C THR A 51 6.20 12.09 -0.71
N LEU A 52 7.25 11.27 -0.53
CA LEU A 52 7.22 10.07 0.30
C LEU A 52 6.69 10.37 1.70
N ARG A 53 7.28 11.36 2.38
CA ARG A 53 6.90 11.75 3.75
C ARG A 53 5.44 12.17 3.84
N ARG A 54 5.01 13.12 3.01
CA ARG A 54 3.63 13.63 3.05
C ARG A 54 2.59 12.54 2.78
N LEU A 55 2.84 11.66 1.82
CA LEU A 55 1.92 10.57 1.49
C LEU A 55 1.88 9.53 2.60
N TRP A 56 3.03 9.18 3.19
CA TRP A 56 3.06 8.26 4.31
C TRP A 56 2.29 8.81 5.53
N GLU A 57 2.52 10.06 5.91
CA GLU A 57 1.82 10.70 7.03
C GLU A 57 0.30 10.70 6.81
N SER A 58 -0.16 11.08 5.62
CA SER A 58 -1.58 11.04 5.26
C SER A 58 -2.16 9.63 5.33
N VAL A 59 -1.48 8.63 4.77
CA VAL A 59 -1.95 7.23 4.79
C VAL A 59 -1.98 6.70 6.22
N LYS A 60 -0.95 6.97 7.02
CA LYS A 60 -0.87 6.56 8.42
C LYS A 60 -2.02 7.13 9.24
N GLN A 61 -2.35 8.41 9.04
CA GLN A 61 -3.49 9.05 9.71
C GLN A 61 -4.83 8.44 9.28
N VAL A 62 -5.07 8.27 7.98
CA VAL A 62 -6.34 7.71 7.46
C VAL A 62 -6.54 6.26 7.94
N MET A 63 -5.46 5.48 8.02
CA MET A 63 -5.50 4.07 8.39
C MET A 63 -5.39 3.80 9.89
N ALA A 64 -5.21 4.83 10.71
CA ALA A 64 -5.20 4.71 12.17
C ALA A 64 -6.54 4.17 12.72
N PRO A 65 -6.57 3.58 13.93
CA PRO A 65 -7.82 3.18 14.57
C PRO A 65 -8.85 4.31 14.65
N GLY A 66 -10.13 3.98 14.51
CA GLY A 66 -11.22 4.96 14.55
C GLY A 66 -12.59 4.27 14.51
N ALA A 67 -13.63 5.01 14.12
CA ALA A 67 -15.00 4.50 14.05
C ALA A 67 -15.19 3.36 13.04
N LEU A 68 -14.41 3.34 11.96
CA LEU A 68 -14.30 2.19 11.05
C LEU A 68 -13.11 1.34 11.47
N ASP A 69 -13.34 0.03 11.61
CA ASP A 69 -12.28 -0.92 11.93
C ASP A 69 -11.28 -1.05 10.75
N PRO A 70 -10.06 -1.56 10.99
CA PRO A 70 -9.03 -1.64 9.97
C PRO A 70 -9.37 -2.50 8.75
N LEU A 71 -10.19 -3.54 8.91
CA LEU A 71 -10.60 -4.41 7.80
C LEU A 71 -11.62 -3.68 6.93
N THR A 72 -12.62 -3.03 7.52
CA THR A 72 -13.58 -2.19 6.79
C THR A 72 -12.87 -1.14 5.94
N LYS A 73 -11.84 -0.47 6.47
CA LYS A 73 -11.04 0.50 5.70
C LYS A 73 -10.32 -0.12 4.50
N GLU A 74 -9.78 -1.34 4.63
CA GLU A 74 -9.14 -2.01 3.48
C GLU A 74 -10.16 -2.47 2.45
N MET A 75 -11.34 -2.96 2.86
CA MET A 75 -12.38 -3.36 1.91
C MET A 75 -12.86 -2.17 1.07
N ILE A 76 -12.96 -0.98 1.67
CA ILE A 76 -13.22 0.26 0.92
C ILE A 76 -12.07 0.55 -0.07
N TYR A 77 -10.81 0.43 0.37
CA TYR A 77 -9.66 0.58 -0.52
C TYR A 77 -9.67 -0.41 -1.68
N VAL A 78 -10.04 -1.68 -1.44
CA VAL A 78 -10.20 -2.71 -2.48
C VAL A 78 -11.27 -2.28 -3.48
N ALA A 79 -12.47 -1.91 -3.01
CA ALA A 79 -13.57 -1.48 -3.89
C ALA A 79 -13.18 -0.29 -4.78
N VAL A 80 -12.53 0.73 -4.19
CA VAL A 80 -12.02 1.90 -4.95
C VAL A 80 -10.91 1.49 -5.93
N SER A 81 -10.02 0.57 -5.53
CA SER A 81 -8.93 0.08 -6.39
C SER A 81 -9.46 -0.67 -7.61
N VAL A 82 -10.48 -1.51 -7.42
CA VAL A 82 -11.19 -2.22 -8.49
C VAL A 82 -11.91 -1.24 -9.40
N THR A 83 -12.65 -0.28 -8.83
CA THR A 83 -13.36 0.75 -9.59
C THR A 83 -12.41 1.59 -10.46
N ASN A 84 -11.23 1.91 -9.93
CA ASN A 84 -10.19 2.66 -10.64
C ASN A 84 -9.35 1.79 -11.59
N ASN A 85 -9.64 0.49 -11.71
CA ASN A 85 -8.88 -0.48 -12.49
C ASN A 85 -7.36 -0.43 -12.21
N CYS A 86 -6.98 -0.21 -10.94
CA CYS A 86 -5.58 -0.15 -10.53
C CYS A 86 -5.09 -1.54 -10.10
N GLU A 87 -4.51 -2.29 -11.03
CA GLU A 87 -4.02 -3.66 -10.78
C GLU A 87 -3.09 -3.76 -9.55
N TYR A 88 -2.07 -2.89 -9.45
CA TYR A 88 -1.17 -2.87 -8.31
C TYR A 88 -1.90 -2.61 -6.99
N CYS A 89 -2.85 -1.67 -6.99
CA CYS A 89 -3.63 -1.32 -5.82
C CYS A 89 -4.53 -2.48 -5.38
N ILE A 90 -5.19 -3.15 -6.33
CA ILE A 90 -6.02 -4.34 -6.08
C ILE A 90 -5.19 -5.40 -5.34
N HIS A 91 -4.03 -5.77 -5.87
CA HIS A 91 -3.17 -6.77 -5.22
C HIS A 91 -2.66 -6.33 -3.84
N SER A 92 -2.18 -5.09 -3.73
CA SER A 92 -1.64 -4.56 -2.48
C SER A 92 -2.70 -4.50 -1.37
N HIS A 93 -3.92 -4.04 -1.69
CA HIS A 93 -4.99 -3.88 -0.72
C HIS A 93 -5.71 -5.19 -0.41
N LEU A 94 -5.82 -6.13 -1.35
CA LEU A 94 -6.30 -7.49 -1.04
C LEU A 94 -5.35 -8.21 -0.08
N ALA A 95 -4.03 -8.09 -0.26
CA ALA A 95 -3.06 -8.64 0.68
C ALA A 95 -3.20 -8.01 2.08
N ALA A 96 -3.39 -6.69 2.15
CA ALA A 96 -3.60 -5.98 3.42
C ALA A 96 -4.93 -6.36 4.09
N ALA A 97 -6.01 -6.48 3.34
CA ALA A 97 -7.32 -6.91 3.84
C ALA A 97 -7.24 -8.34 4.40
N LYS A 98 -6.60 -9.26 3.67
CA LYS A 98 -6.39 -10.65 4.12
C LYS A 98 -5.57 -10.70 5.41
N ALA A 99 -4.50 -9.90 5.52
CA ALA A 99 -3.69 -9.79 6.73
C ALA A 99 -4.50 -9.28 7.95
N LYS A 100 -5.60 -8.55 7.71
CA LYS A 100 -6.54 -8.07 8.73
C LYS A 100 -7.76 -8.97 8.93
N GLY A 101 -7.75 -10.19 8.36
CA GLY A 101 -8.76 -11.21 8.61
C GLY A 101 -9.90 -11.25 7.57
N MET A 102 -9.76 -10.59 6.42
CA MET A 102 -10.73 -10.75 5.34
C MET A 102 -10.86 -12.22 4.93
N THR A 103 -12.09 -12.74 4.96
CA THR A 103 -12.41 -14.09 4.51
C THR A 103 -12.74 -14.13 3.02
N GLU A 104 -12.69 -15.31 2.41
CA GLU A 104 -13.13 -15.48 1.01
C GLU A 104 -14.61 -15.14 0.84
N ALA A 105 -15.46 -15.44 1.83
CA ALA A 105 -16.87 -15.08 1.81
C ALA A 105 -17.06 -13.55 1.75
N GLN A 106 -16.32 -12.81 2.60
CA GLN A 106 -16.34 -11.34 2.57
C GLN A 106 -15.82 -10.79 1.24
N PHE A 107 -14.79 -11.40 0.64
CA PHE A 107 -14.30 -10.98 -0.68
C PHE A 107 -15.37 -11.15 -1.76
N HIS A 108 -16.03 -12.32 -1.82
CA HIS A 108 -17.09 -12.55 -2.81
C HIS A 108 -18.27 -11.60 -2.62
N GLU A 109 -18.66 -11.33 -1.37
CA GLU A 109 -19.72 -10.37 -1.07
C GLU A 109 -19.32 -8.94 -1.44
N LEU A 110 -18.08 -8.53 -1.13
CA LEU A 110 -17.55 -7.21 -1.53
C LEU A 110 -17.58 -7.02 -3.04
N MET A 111 -17.26 -8.06 -3.82
CA MET A 111 -17.27 -8.00 -5.29
C MET A 111 -18.68 -8.00 -5.90
N ALA A 112 -19.71 -8.33 -5.12
CA ALA A 112 -21.09 -8.33 -5.58
C ALA A 112 -21.79 -6.97 -5.41
N VAL A 113 -21.16 -6.02 -4.70
CA VAL A 113 -21.63 -4.64 -4.48
C VAL A 113 -21.06 -3.71 -5.54
#